data_AF-A0A162CZJ7-F1
#
_entry.id   AF-A0A162CZJ7-F1
#
_cell.length_a   1.000
_cell.length_b   1.000
_cell.length_c   1.000
_cell.angle_alpha   90.00
_cell.angle_beta   90.00
_cell.angle_gamma   90.00
#
_symmetry.space_group_name_H-M   'P 1'
#
loop_
_entity.id
_entity.type
_entity.pdbx_description
1 polymer ?
#
loop_
_entity_poly.entity_id
_entity_poly.type
_entity_poly.pdbx_seq_one_letter_code
_entity_poly.pdbx_strand_id
1 'polypeptide(L)'
;KACIDQLVKLYTKWSTLKKIPLKRRSSIASLAQIEKFQAELNKLSDFSPPDVENILSHSRRRSSSWEEDLKFLNGQRQYPQIGYMIGVDKTLAEKEKKRAERQKTAQLAESKRAQIQRITQEEDIDISDSSSSNDDDVLVEKEFTLSRLRKRKRPSTISLAVPAKTLVKAISQVSVSRGLSVRDPTVVVASVVKAAGGDINDLTLSTSSTWRSN
;
A
#
# COMPACT_ATOMS: atom_id res chain seq x y z
N LYS A 1 2.77 14.24 -24.11
CA LYS A 1 2.90 15.29 -25.15
C LYS A 1 4.15 16.15 -24.90
N ALA A 2 4.30 16.79 -23.74
CA ALA A 2 5.45 17.67 -23.45
C ALA A 2 6.86 17.08 -23.67
N CYS A 3 7.09 15.80 -23.37
CA CYS A 3 8.43 15.18 -23.49
C CYS A 3 8.87 14.99 -24.96
N ILE A 4 7.94 14.63 -25.86
CA ILE A 4 8.23 14.52 -27.30
C ILE A 4 8.51 15.91 -27.88
N ASP A 5 7.72 16.91 -27.47
CA ASP A 5 7.92 18.30 -27.89
C ASP A 5 9.28 18.85 -27.44
N GLN A 6 9.75 18.46 -26.25
CA GLN A 6 11.09 18.79 -25.77
C GLN A 6 12.19 18.14 -26.62
N LEU A 7 12.04 16.87 -26.99
CA LEU A 7 12.98 16.17 -27.87
C LEU A 7 13.03 16.81 -29.27
N VAL A 8 11.87 17.17 -29.83
CA VAL A 8 11.79 17.88 -31.12
C VAL A 8 12.48 19.24 -31.04
N LYS A 9 12.26 20.01 -29.96
CA LYS A 9 12.95 21.29 -29.73
C LYS A 9 14.47 21.13 -29.57
N LEU A 10 14.91 20.07 -28.92
CA LEU A 10 16.33 19.75 -28.78
C LEU A 10 16.95 19.41 -30.13
N TYR A 11 16.26 18.60 -30.93
CA TYR A 11 16.69 18.24 -32.28
C TYR A 11 16.81 19.46 -33.21
N THR A 12 15.84 20.38 -33.17
CA THR A 12 15.93 21.61 -33.98
C THR A 12 17.11 22.48 -33.56
N LYS A 13 17.34 22.67 -32.25
CA LYS A 13 18.53 23.38 -31.74
C LYS A 13 19.83 22.70 -32.16
N TRP A 14 19.92 21.37 -32.04
CA TRP A 14 21.07 20.61 -32.51
C TRP A 14 21.30 20.80 -34.02
N SER A 15 20.24 20.76 -34.82
CA SER A 15 20.30 20.96 -36.27
C SER A 15 20.83 22.35 -36.63
N THR A 16 20.48 23.39 -35.86
CA THR A 16 21.07 24.73 -36.04
C THR A 16 22.55 24.78 -35.69
N LEU A 17 22.97 24.14 -34.59
CA LEU A 17 24.37 24.06 -34.18
C LEU A 17 25.23 23.28 -35.17
N LYS A 18 24.67 22.19 -35.74
CA LYS A 18 25.35 21.38 -36.75
C LYS A 18 25.73 22.19 -37.98
N LYS A 19 24.92 23.18 -38.37
CA LYS A 19 25.16 24.08 -39.51
C LYS A 19 26.29 25.09 -39.27
N ILE A 20 26.75 25.28 -38.03
CA ILE A 20 27.87 26.18 -37.74
C ILE A 20 29.17 25.58 -38.31
N PRO A 21 29.86 26.28 -39.24
CA PRO A 21 31.13 25.82 -39.80
C PRO A 21 32.18 25.62 -38.72
N LEU A 22 33.02 24.59 -38.85
CA LEU A 22 34.06 24.24 -37.86
C LEU A 22 34.96 25.43 -37.50
N LYS A 23 35.37 26.21 -38.50
CA LYS A 23 36.21 27.42 -38.34
C LYS A 23 35.58 28.50 -37.44
N ARG A 24 34.24 28.53 -37.35
CA ARG A 24 33.50 29.52 -36.55
C ARG A 24 33.13 29.01 -35.16
N ARG A 25 33.32 27.72 -34.85
CA ARG A 25 32.93 27.13 -33.56
C ARG A 25 33.79 27.59 -32.38
N SER A 26 35.01 28.08 -32.65
CA SER A 26 35.89 28.72 -31.66
C SER A 26 35.48 30.17 -31.34
N SER A 27 34.49 30.74 -32.02
CA SER A 27 33.97 32.05 -31.69
C SER A 27 33.29 32.04 -30.33
N ILE A 28 33.44 33.12 -29.56
CA ILE A 28 32.81 33.30 -28.26
C ILE A 28 31.28 33.08 -28.34
N ALA A 29 30.64 33.59 -29.40
CA ALA A 29 29.21 33.47 -29.58
C ALA A 29 28.76 32.01 -29.84
N SER A 30 29.53 31.24 -30.61
CA SER A 30 29.23 29.83 -30.85
C SER A 30 29.52 28.96 -29.64
N LEU A 31 30.57 29.27 -28.87
CA LEU A 31 30.87 28.57 -27.61
C LEU A 31 29.72 28.75 -26.61
N ALA A 32 29.23 29.98 -26.43
CA ALA A 32 28.07 30.24 -25.56
C ALA A 32 26.81 29.47 -26.00
N GLN A 33 26.58 29.33 -27.32
CA GLN A 33 25.47 28.53 -27.83
C GLN A 33 25.65 27.02 -27.57
N ILE A 34 26.88 26.52 -27.70
CA ILE A 34 27.23 25.12 -27.42
C ILE A 34 27.07 24.81 -25.92
N GLU A 35 27.59 25.67 -25.04
CA GLU A 35 27.46 25.54 -23.59
C GLU A 35 26.00 25.57 -23.15
N LYS A 36 25.21 26.49 -23.71
CA LYS A 36 23.76 26.55 -23.44
C LYS A 36 23.05 25.27 -23.87
N PHE A 37 23.41 24.73 -25.03
CA PHE A 37 22.86 23.47 -25.52
C PHE A 37 23.28 22.26 -24.65
N GLN A 38 24.53 22.22 -24.20
CA GLN A 38 25.00 21.21 -23.24
C GLN A 38 24.26 21.29 -21.91
N ALA A 39 24.03 22.50 -21.39
CA ALA A 39 23.25 22.71 -20.17
C ALA A 39 21.79 22.25 -20.32
N GLU A 40 21.20 22.40 -21.50
CA GLU A 40 19.86 21.86 -21.80
C GLU A 40 19.87 20.34 -21.93
N LEU A 41 20.90 19.75 -22.53
CA LEU A 41 21.08 18.29 -22.60
C LEU A 41 21.21 17.65 -21.21
N ASN A 42 21.97 18.27 -20.31
CA ASN A 42 22.11 17.78 -18.93
C ASN A 42 20.77 17.75 -18.17
N LYS A 43 19.79 18.55 -18.60
CA LYS A 43 18.44 18.59 -18.02
C LYS A 43 17.47 17.60 -18.68
N LEU A 44 17.83 17.01 -19.83
CA LEU A 44 16.93 16.15 -20.61
C LEU A 44 16.52 14.87 -19.85
N SER A 45 17.46 14.32 -19.09
CA SER A 45 17.26 13.07 -18.34
C SER A 45 16.80 13.31 -16.90
N ASP A 46 16.55 14.57 -16.51
CA ASP A 46 16.00 14.90 -15.20
C ASP A 46 14.47 14.94 -15.28
N PHE A 47 13.84 13.81 -14.98
CA PHE A 47 12.39 13.67 -14.95
C PHE A 47 11.75 14.16 -13.64
N SER A 48 12.54 14.76 -12.75
CA SER A 48 12.04 15.21 -11.47
C SER A 48 11.13 16.43 -11.67
N PRO A 49 9.99 16.53 -10.96
CA PRO A 49 9.14 17.71 -11.00
C PRO A 49 9.91 19.01 -10.68
N PRO A 50 9.45 20.19 -11.16
CA PRO A 50 10.11 21.46 -10.84
C PRO A 50 10.06 21.77 -9.34
N ASP A 51 9.05 21.24 -8.63
CA ASP A 51 8.79 21.52 -7.21
C ASP A 51 9.15 20.34 -6.29
N VAL A 52 10.20 19.58 -6.64
CA VAL A 52 10.59 18.36 -5.92
C VAL A 52 10.91 18.61 -4.45
N GLU A 53 11.52 19.73 -4.10
CA GLU A 53 11.87 20.03 -2.71
C GLU A 53 10.64 20.18 -1.82
N ASN A 54 9.61 20.89 -2.31
CA ASN A 54 8.34 21.00 -1.60
C ASN A 54 7.62 19.65 -1.54
N ILE A 55 7.65 18.87 -2.62
CA ILE A 55 7.06 17.51 -2.64
C ILE A 55 7.73 16.60 -1.61
N LEU A 56 9.07 16.62 -1.51
CA LEU A 56 9.84 15.81 -0.57
C LEU A 56 9.58 16.25 0.88
N SER A 57 9.64 17.54 1.17
CA SER A 57 9.42 18.08 2.53
C SER A 57 7.98 17.90 3.04
N HIS A 58 6.99 17.90 2.15
CA HIS A 58 5.57 17.70 2.48
C HIS A 58 5.09 16.25 2.30
N SER A 59 5.98 15.35 1.90
CA SER A 59 5.70 13.92 1.82
C SER A 59 5.20 13.38 3.17
N ARG A 60 4.12 12.59 3.14
CA ARG A 60 3.60 11.92 4.36
C ARG A 60 4.62 10.97 4.99
N ARG A 61 5.71 10.61 4.29
CA ARG A 61 6.91 9.98 4.88
C ARG A 61 7.74 11.05 5.60
N ARG A 62 7.12 11.73 6.56
CA ARG A 62 7.69 12.84 7.34
C ARG A 62 8.61 12.31 8.45
N SER A 63 9.63 11.56 8.06
CA SER A 63 10.46 10.79 8.98
C SER A 63 11.93 10.94 8.60
N SER A 64 12.52 12.07 9.00
CA SER A 64 13.97 12.28 9.17
C SER A 64 14.92 12.14 7.97
N SER A 65 14.45 11.71 6.79
CA SER A 65 15.32 11.36 5.66
C SER A 65 15.06 12.15 4.38
N TRP A 66 14.15 13.11 4.36
CA TRP A 66 13.84 13.85 3.13
C TRP A 66 15.01 14.74 2.70
N GLU A 67 15.80 15.25 3.65
CA GLU A 67 17.04 15.97 3.37
C GLU A 67 18.11 15.06 2.75
N GLU A 68 18.15 13.78 3.16
CA GLU A 68 19.04 12.77 2.59
C GLU A 68 18.62 12.42 1.16
N ASP A 69 17.31 12.25 0.94
CA ASP A 69 16.74 12.03 -0.39
C ASP A 69 17.01 13.21 -1.33
N LEU A 70 16.91 14.45 -0.83
CA LEU A 70 17.24 15.67 -1.59
C LEU A 70 18.74 15.75 -1.91
N LYS A 71 19.61 15.45 -0.93
CA LYS A 71 21.07 15.38 -1.15
C LYS A 71 21.42 14.30 -2.16
N PHE A 72 20.79 13.14 -2.09
CA PHE A 72 20.96 12.05 -3.03
C PHE A 72 20.57 12.49 -4.44
N LEU A 73 19.39 13.09 -4.62
CA LEU A 73 18.94 13.62 -5.91
C LEU A 73 19.93 14.66 -6.47
N ASN A 74 20.43 15.56 -5.64
CA ASN A 74 21.43 16.54 -6.05
C ASN A 74 22.74 15.88 -6.46
N GLY A 75 23.17 14.82 -5.78
CA GLY A 75 24.32 14.00 -6.17
C GLY A 75 24.11 13.28 -7.50
N GLN A 76 22.89 12.81 -7.78
CA GLN A 76 22.53 12.23 -9.07
C GLN A 76 22.60 13.24 -10.24
N ARG A 77 22.41 14.53 -9.95
CA ARG A 77 22.46 15.63 -10.93
C ARG A 77 23.87 16.15 -11.21
N GLN A 78 24.85 15.79 -10.39
CA GLN A 78 26.24 16.22 -10.58
C GLN A 78 26.96 15.38 -11.63
N TYR A 79 27.98 15.96 -12.27
CA TYR A 79 28.93 15.24 -13.12
C TYR A 79 30.35 15.45 -12.61
N PRO A 80 31.09 14.38 -12.24
CA PRO A 80 30.66 12.99 -12.18
C PRO A 80 29.53 12.77 -11.16
N GLN A 81 28.73 11.72 -11.36
CA GLN A 81 27.60 11.41 -10.49
C GLN A 81 28.09 10.99 -9.09
N ILE A 82 27.52 11.58 -8.04
CA ILE A 82 27.89 11.31 -6.65
C ILE A 82 26.73 10.64 -5.93
N GLY A 83 27.00 9.49 -5.31
CA GLY A 83 25.99 8.70 -4.60
C GLY A 83 25.30 7.68 -5.51
N TYR A 84 25.10 6.48 -4.96
CA TYR A 84 24.43 5.36 -5.62
C TYR A 84 23.56 4.67 -4.58
N MET A 85 22.45 4.07 -5.03
CA MET A 85 21.61 3.27 -4.14
C MET A 85 22.36 1.97 -3.81
N ILE A 86 23.00 1.92 -2.64
CA ILE A 86 23.57 0.69 -2.10
C ILE A 86 22.69 0.18 -0.96
N GLY A 87 22.25 -1.07 -1.06
CA GLY A 87 21.46 -1.75 -0.03
C GLY A 87 19.99 -1.97 -0.40
N VAL A 88 19.34 -2.77 0.44
CA VAL A 88 17.91 -3.13 0.30
C VAL A 88 17.06 -2.06 0.97
N ASP A 89 15.94 -1.67 0.34
CA ASP A 89 14.96 -0.76 0.95
C ASP A 89 14.43 -1.40 2.25
N LYS A 90 14.88 -0.84 3.39
CA LYS A 90 14.54 -1.34 4.73
C LYS A 90 13.04 -1.34 4.95
N THR A 91 12.31 -0.35 4.43
CA THR A 91 10.86 -0.23 4.62
C THR A 91 10.10 -1.30 3.84
N LEU A 92 10.56 -1.65 2.65
CA LEU A 92 10.00 -2.75 1.87
C LEU A 92 10.36 -4.09 2.50
N ALA A 93 11.61 -4.29 2.92
CA ALA A 93 12.06 -5.50 3.59
C ALA A 93 11.25 -5.79 4.87
N GLU A 94 10.98 -4.76 5.70
CA GLU A 94 10.13 -4.90 6.89
C GLU A 94 8.68 -5.25 6.54
N LYS A 95 8.12 -4.66 5.49
CA LYS A 95 6.76 -4.97 5.03
C LYS A 95 6.67 -6.40 4.51
N GLU A 96 7.65 -6.87 3.77
CA GLU A 96 7.73 -8.26 3.32
C GLU A 96 7.87 -9.23 4.48
N LYS A 97 8.74 -8.92 5.46
CA LYS A 97 8.89 -9.73 6.68
C LYS A 97 7.56 -9.87 7.42
N LYS A 98 6.84 -8.75 7.63
CA LYS A 98 5.50 -8.77 8.25
C LYS A 98 4.47 -9.55 7.43
N ARG A 99 4.53 -9.49 6.10
CA ARG A 99 3.65 -10.27 5.22
C ARG A 99 3.94 -11.77 5.34
N ALA A 100 5.21 -12.16 5.35
CA ALA A 100 5.64 -13.54 5.52
C ALA A 100 5.21 -14.10 6.90
N GLU A 101 5.36 -13.32 7.97
CA GLU A 101 4.89 -13.71 9.32
C GLU A 101 3.36 -13.93 9.37
N ARG A 102 2.58 -13.08 8.70
CA ARG A 102 1.12 -13.27 8.58
C ARG A 102 0.75 -14.53 7.78
N GLN A 103 1.46 -14.82 6.71
CA GLN A 103 1.23 -16.03 5.92
C GLN A 103 1.57 -17.29 6.75
N LYS A 104 2.68 -17.28 7.48
CA LYS A 104 3.06 -18.38 8.38
C LYS A 104 2.01 -18.61 9.47
N THR A 105 1.51 -17.54 10.10
CA THR A 105 0.47 -17.67 11.15
C THR A 105 -0.87 -18.13 10.59
N ALA A 106 -1.25 -17.69 9.38
CA ALA A 106 -2.45 -18.18 8.69
C ALA A 106 -2.35 -19.67 8.36
N GLN A 107 -1.22 -20.11 7.77
CA GLN A 107 -0.97 -21.53 7.46
C GLN A 107 -0.97 -22.40 8.72
N LEU A 108 -0.38 -21.92 9.81
CA LEU A 108 -0.37 -22.64 11.09
C LEU A 108 -1.76 -22.71 11.73
N ALA A 109 -2.60 -21.68 11.57
CA ALA A 109 -3.97 -21.71 12.04
C ALA A 109 -4.84 -22.67 11.22
N GLU A 110 -4.60 -22.73 9.90
CA GLU A 110 -5.28 -23.64 8.99
C GLU A 110 -4.91 -25.10 9.26
N SER A 111 -3.62 -25.41 9.44
CA SER A 111 -3.18 -26.77 9.79
C SER A 111 -3.73 -27.23 11.14
N LYS A 112 -3.77 -26.34 12.15
CA LYS A 112 -4.39 -26.64 13.45
C LYS A 112 -5.89 -26.90 13.33
N ARG A 113 -6.61 -26.14 12.50
CA ARG A 113 -8.04 -26.37 12.24
C ARG A 113 -8.28 -27.72 11.57
N ALA A 114 -7.46 -28.05 10.57
CA ALA A 114 -7.54 -29.35 9.88
C ALA A 114 -7.25 -30.52 10.85
N GLN A 115 -6.30 -30.36 11.77
CA GLN A 115 -6.00 -31.38 12.79
C GLN A 115 -7.16 -31.56 13.78
N ILE A 116 -7.76 -30.48 14.27
CA ILE A 116 -8.93 -30.56 15.17
C ILE A 116 -10.09 -31.26 14.46
N GLN A 117 -10.37 -30.93 13.20
CA GLN A 117 -11.43 -31.60 12.43
C GLN A 117 -11.20 -33.10 12.27
N ARG A 118 -9.95 -33.56 12.15
CA ARG A 118 -9.64 -35.00 12.12
C ARG A 118 -9.91 -35.67 13.46
N ILE A 119 -9.48 -35.06 14.57
CA ILE A 119 -9.71 -35.61 15.92
C ILE A 119 -11.22 -35.67 16.23
N THR A 120 -11.99 -34.64 15.88
CA THR A 120 -13.45 -34.64 16.08
C THR A 120 -14.18 -35.69 15.23
N GLN A 121 -13.63 -36.07 14.07
CA GLN A 121 -14.18 -37.16 13.26
C GLN A 121 -13.83 -38.55 13.80
N GLU A 122 -12.79 -38.68 14.62
CA GLU A 122 -12.38 -39.95 15.27
C GLU A 122 -13.09 -40.18 16.61
N GLU A 123 -13.65 -39.15 17.24
CA GLU A 123 -14.37 -39.23 18.54
C GLU A 123 -15.89 -39.55 18.42
N ASP A 124 -16.44 -39.73 17.22
CA ASP A 124 -17.85 -40.15 17.00
C ASP A 124 -18.06 -41.68 17.07
N ILE A 125 -17.13 -42.43 17.67
CA ILE A 125 -17.26 -43.88 17.91
C ILE A 125 -17.34 -44.14 19.43
N ASP A 126 -18.57 -44.46 19.84
CA ASP A 126 -18.97 -45.26 21.02
C ASP A 126 -18.86 -44.61 22.41
N ILE A 127 -19.93 -43.89 22.79
CA ILE A 127 -20.25 -43.64 24.20
C ILE A 127 -20.94 -44.90 24.75
N SER A 128 -20.16 -45.79 25.33
CA SER A 128 -20.67 -46.81 26.26
C SER A 128 -20.36 -46.38 27.70
N ASP A 129 -21.42 -46.10 28.42
CA ASP A 129 -21.51 -45.87 29.86
C ASP A 129 -20.96 -47.09 30.65
N SER A 130 -20.03 -46.85 31.58
CA SER A 130 -19.84 -47.72 32.76
C SER A 130 -19.01 -47.03 33.83
N SER A 131 -19.64 -46.74 34.97
CA SER A 131 -19.01 -46.33 36.22
C SER A 131 -18.35 -47.51 36.95
N SER A 132 -17.18 -47.31 37.61
CA SER A 132 -16.84 -47.92 38.91
C SER A 132 -15.47 -47.47 39.46
N SER A 133 -15.51 -46.73 40.58
CA SER A 133 -14.76 -46.85 41.85
C SER A 133 -13.27 -47.31 41.93
N ASN A 134 -12.48 -46.39 42.52
CA ASN A 134 -11.46 -46.48 43.59
C ASN A 134 -9.99 -46.94 43.37
N ASP A 135 -9.14 -46.02 43.87
CA ASP A 135 -7.88 -46.12 44.66
C ASP A 135 -6.49 -46.30 44.00
N ASP A 136 -5.71 -45.21 44.15
CA ASP A 136 -4.27 -45.03 44.42
C ASP A 136 -3.22 -45.98 43.78
N ASP A 137 -2.35 -45.42 42.93
CA ASP A 137 -0.92 -45.29 43.26
C ASP A 137 -0.19 -44.22 42.40
N VAL A 138 0.88 -43.70 42.97
CA VAL A 138 1.56 -42.42 42.76
C VAL A 138 2.41 -42.34 41.49
N LEU A 139 2.22 -41.29 40.67
CA LEU A 139 3.29 -40.71 39.84
C LEU A 139 3.24 -39.18 39.88
N VAL A 140 4.22 -38.61 40.57
CA VAL A 140 4.46 -37.17 40.68
C VAL A 140 4.97 -36.64 39.34
N GLU A 141 4.07 -36.14 38.51
CA GLU A 141 4.43 -35.22 37.42
C GLU A 141 3.91 -33.83 37.76
N LYS A 142 4.86 -32.91 37.97
CA LYS A 142 4.61 -31.48 38.19
C LYS A 142 3.74 -30.95 37.06
N GLU A 143 2.46 -30.75 37.37
CA GLU A 143 1.50 -30.06 36.52
C GLU A 143 2.02 -28.64 36.24
N PHE A 144 2.61 -28.46 35.05
CA PHE A 144 2.91 -27.15 34.49
C PHE A 144 1.57 -26.50 34.14
N THR A 145 0.90 -25.94 35.13
CA THR A 145 -0.31 -25.14 34.94
C THR A 145 0.07 -23.86 34.20
N LEU A 146 0.03 -23.90 32.87
CA LEU A 146 -0.02 -22.69 32.06
C LEU A 146 -1.25 -21.92 32.51
N SER A 147 -1.01 -20.87 33.30
CA SER A 147 -2.00 -19.88 33.69
C SER A 147 -2.81 -19.52 32.45
N ARG A 148 -4.05 -20.03 32.35
CA ARG A 148 -4.96 -19.71 31.25
C ARG A 148 -5.07 -18.20 31.24
N LEU A 149 -4.42 -17.57 30.26
CA LEU A 149 -4.55 -16.14 29.99
C LEU A 149 -6.03 -15.81 30.06
N ARG A 150 -6.44 -15.05 31.08
CA ARG A 150 -7.82 -14.59 31.23
C ARG A 150 -8.17 -13.84 29.94
N LYS A 151 -8.89 -14.50 29.03
CA LYS A 151 -9.43 -13.87 27.84
C LYS A 151 -10.31 -12.74 28.36
N ARG A 152 -9.91 -11.49 28.11
CA ARG A 152 -10.78 -10.32 28.32
C ARG A 152 -12.07 -10.63 27.55
N LYS A 153 -13.21 -10.70 28.26
CA LYS A 153 -14.52 -10.85 27.63
C LYS A 153 -14.66 -9.68 26.67
N ARG A 154 -14.55 -9.93 25.36
CA ARG A 154 -14.92 -8.94 24.36
C ARG A 154 -16.42 -8.72 24.53
N PRO A 155 -16.91 -7.47 24.54
CA PRO A 155 -18.35 -7.26 24.44
C PRO A 155 -18.82 -7.96 23.16
N SER A 156 -19.83 -8.81 23.29
CA SER A 156 -20.35 -9.65 22.21
C SER A 156 -20.92 -8.84 21.04
N THR A 157 -21.15 -7.55 21.25
CA THR A 157 -21.78 -6.64 20.30
C THR A 157 -21.36 -5.22 20.63
N ILE A 158 -20.60 -4.59 19.73
CA ILE A 158 -20.42 -3.14 19.71
C ILE A 158 -21.34 -2.65 18.59
N SER A 159 -22.47 -2.05 18.94
CA SER A 159 -23.35 -1.42 17.96
C SER A 159 -22.72 -0.09 17.53
N LEU A 160 -21.94 -0.12 16.46
CA LEU A 160 -21.49 1.10 15.80
C LEU A 160 -22.66 1.65 14.99
N ALA A 161 -23.35 2.64 15.54
CA ALA A 161 -24.34 3.41 14.79
C ALA A 161 -23.60 4.27 13.77
N VAL A 162 -23.36 3.73 12.57
CA VAL A 162 -22.81 4.50 11.45
C VAL A 162 -23.98 5.16 10.72
N PRO A 163 -24.05 6.50 10.62
CA PRO A 163 -25.09 7.16 9.86
C PRO A 163 -25.05 6.70 8.38
N ALA A 164 -26.15 6.17 7.86
CA ALA A 164 -26.22 5.66 6.49
C ALA A 164 -25.75 6.71 5.45
N LYS A 165 -26.00 8.00 5.70
CA LYS A 165 -25.58 9.11 4.84
C LYS A 165 -24.05 9.24 4.70
N THR A 166 -23.30 9.05 5.79
CA THR A 166 -21.83 9.17 5.75
C THR A 166 -21.20 7.97 5.05
N LEU A 167 -21.76 6.79 5.28
CA LEU A 167 -21.34 5.54 4.63
C LEU A 167 -21.57 5.58 3.12
N VAL A 168 -22.76 6.01 2.69
CA VAL A 168 -23.11 6.14 1.27
C VAL A 168 -22.20 7.16 0.58
N LYS A 169 -21.96 8.32 1.20
CA LYS A 169 -21.06 9.36 0.66
C LYS A 169 -19.62 8.86 0.50
N ALA A 170 -19.08 8.14 1.49
CA ALA A 170 -17.73 7.61 1.40
C ALA A 170 -17.59 6.58 0.28
N ILE A 171 -18.57 5.68 0.14
CA ILE A 171 -18.57 4.64 -0.90
C ILE A 171 -18.78 5.25 -2.28
N SER A 172 -19.65 6.26 -2.44
CA SER A 172 -19.88 6.93 -3.72
C SER A 172 -18.61 7.65 -4.20
N GLN A 173 -17.92 8.39 -3.32
CA GLN A 173 -16.70 9.13 -3.66
C GLN A 173 -15.58 8.19 -4.13
N VAL A 174 -15.39 7.07 -3.42
CA VAL A 174 -14.40 6.06 -3.81
C VAL A 174 -14.78 5.44 -5.15
N SER A 175 -16.06 5.14 -5.37
CA SER A 175 -16.55 4.52 -6.62
C SER A 175 -16.30 5.42 -7.84
N VAL A 176 -16.54 6.73 -7.72
CA VAL A 176 -16.21 7.71 -8.78
C VAL A 176 -14.72 7.78 -9.04
N SER A 177 -13.89 7.84 -7.99
CA SER A 177 -12.43 7.89 -8.13
C SER A 177 -11.84 6.65 -8.83
N ARG A 178 -12.58 5.55 -8.86
CA ARG A 178 -12.20 4.28 -9.49
C ARG A 178 -12.92 4.00 -10.80
N GLY A 179 -13.77 4.93 -11.27
CA GLY A 179 -14.51 4.77 -12.53
C GLY A 179 -15.57 3.66 -12.50
N LEU A 180 -16.12 3.35 -11.32
CA LEU A 180 -17.17 2.34 -11.16
C LEU A 180 -18.53 2.88 -11.62
N SER A 181 -19.42 1.97 -12.02
CA SER A 181 -20.77 2.32 -12.44
C SER A 181 -21.59 2.82 -11.25
N VAL A 182 -22.59 3.67 -11.51
CA VAL A 182 -23.49 4.24 -10.48
C VAL A 182 -24.29 3.16 -9.74
N ARG A 183 -24.44 1.97 -10.33
CA ARG A 183 -25.09 0.80 -9.69
C ARG A 183 -24.19 0.10 -8.68
N ASP A 184 -22.87 0.09 -8.90
CA ASP A 184 -21.91 -0.59 -8.03
C ASP A 184 -21.93 -0.08 -6.58
N PRO A 185 -21.94 1.24 -6.28
CA PRO A 185 -22.01 1.72 -4.91
C PRO A 185 -23.31 1.33 -4.21
N THR A 186 -24.44 1.21 -4.92
CA THR A 186 -25.71 0.75 -4.29
C THR A 186 -25.61 -0.68 -3.77
N VAL A 187 -25.00 -1.57 -4.57
CA VAL A 187 -24.78 -2.98 -4.22
C VAL A 187 -23.79 -3.10 -3.06
N VAL A 188 -22.70 -2.32 -3.11
CA VAL A 188 -21.69 -2.30 -2.03
C VAL A 188 -22.31 -1.81 -0.73
N VAL A 189 -23.10 -0.75 -0.74
CA VAL A 189 -23.78 -0.28 0.49
C VAL A 189 -24.73 -1.35 1.04
N ALA A 190 -25.55 -1.96 0.20
CA ALA A 190 -26.50 -3.01 0.63
C ALA A 190 -25.78 -4.22 1.25
N SER A 191 -24.69 -4.67 0.63
CA SER A 191 -23.86 -5.77 1.16
C SER A 191 -23.18 -5.43 2.48
N VAL A 192 -22.71 -4.19 2.65
CA VAL A 192 -22.12 -3.72 3.92
C VAL A 192 -23.16 -3.69 5.03
N VAL A 193 -24.38 -3.23 4.75
CA VAL A 193 -25.48 -3.20 5.72
C VAL A 193 -25.90 -4.61 6.13
N LYS A 194 -26.02 -5.53 5.17
CA LYS A 194 -26.29 -6.95 5.44
C LYS A 194 -25.18 -7.61 6.26
N ALA A 195 -23.91 -7.32 5.94
CA ALA A 195 -22.76 -7.84 6.68
C ALA A 195 -22.66 -7.25 8.09
N ALA A 196 -23.15 -6.02 8.28
CA ALA A 196 -23.23 -5.36 9.59
C ALA A 196 -24.42 -5.85 10.43
N GLY A 197 -25.26 -6.76 9.91
CA GLY A 197 -26.43 -7.29 10.60
C GLY A 197 -27.64 -6.35 10.60
N GLY A 198 -27.66 -5.33 9.74
CA GLY A 198 -28.82 -4.47 9.51
C GLY A 198 -29.79 -5.08 8.51
N ASP A 199 -31.08 -4.78 8.65
CA ASP A 199 -32.08 -5.14 7.64
C ASP A 199 -31.95 -4.20 6.43
N ILE A 200 -32.03 -4.78 5.23
CA ILE A 200 -32.02 -4.04 3.96
C ILE A 200 -33.34 -3.28 3.79
N ASN A 201 -34.44 -3.79 4.34
CA ASN A 201 -35.76 -3.15 4.23
C ASN A 201 -35.83 -1.80 4.97
N ASP A 202 -35.00 -1.62 6.00
CA ASP A 202 -34.89 -0.36 6.74
C ASP A 202 -34.09 0.71 5.98
N LEU A 203 -33.50 0.34 4.84
CA LEU A 203 -32.62 1.18 4.06
C LEU A 203 -33.18 1.41 2.64
N THR A 204 -33.90 2.52 2.47
CA THR A 204 -34.36 2.94 1.14
C THR A 204 -33.21 3.63 0.37
N LEU A 205 -32.54 2.89 -0.50
CA LEU A 205 -31.50 3.42 -1.40
C LEU A 205 -31.91 3.27 -2.86
N SER A 206 -31.91 4.40 -3.58
CA SER A 206 -32.05 4.45 -5.04
C SER A 206 -30.71 4.78 -5.67
N THR A 207 -30.52 4.36 -6.92
CA THR A 207 -29.37 4.73 -7.76
C THR A 207 -29.25 6.26 -7.91
N SER A 208 -30.37 6.97 -7.90
CA SER A 208 -30.39 8.44 -7.94
C SER A 208 -29.89 9.05 -6.62
N SER A 209 -30.22 8.44 -5.47
CA SER A 209 -29.75 8.89 -4.16
C SER A 209 -28.24 8.72 -3.99
N THR A 210 -27.68 7.62 -4.50
CA THR A 210 -26.22 7.37 -4.48
C THR A 210 -25.45 8.23 -5.49
N TRP A 211 -26.08 8.63 -6.59
CA TRP A 211 -25.49 9.59 -7.52
C TRP A 211 -25.40 10.99 -6.89
N ARG A 212 -26.48 11.43 -6.24
CA ARG A 212 -26.58 12.76 -5.61
C ARG A 212 -25.75 12.89 -4.34
N SER A 213 -25.30 11.79 -3.74
CA SER A 213 -24.48 11.80 -2.52
C SER A 213 -22.99 12.06 -2.77
N ASN A 214 -22.55 12.09 -4.04
CA ASN A 214 -21.19 12.47 -4.41
C ASN A 214 -20.89 13.94 -4.15
#